data_AF-A0A816VEH8-F1
#
_entry.id   AF-A0A816VEH8-F1
#
_cell.length_a   1.000
_cell.length_b   1.000
_cell.length_c   1.000
_cell.angle_alpha   90.00
_cell.angle_beta   90.00
_cell.angle_gamma   90.00
#
_symmetry.space_group_name_H-M   'P 1'
#
loop_
_entity.id
_entity.type
_entity.pdbx_description
1 polymer ?
#
loop_
_entity_poly.entity_id
_entity_poly.type
_entity_poly.pdbx_seq_one_letter_code
_entity_poly.pdbx_strand_id
1 'polypeptide(L)'
;MSILHIVILLLTYVTRTGDVRRFILALYRFGRLYVPCMRPTVDHIRVHSVPCKTFIKGDMCSYDDLIKQECFSFAYPHQIWRMITVSFLHSNWLHLVSNLSAQLIQGIPIERKHGTPYTLVIYWLSGMGASLVGLIRLGSEGAVGASGCLHGLMLFFIMDRLSALKAKHGYDRVFIILQLVFLLLPYVVTSAALIIQHRVVHDAHVGGAFVGFLLGIHAFGLPLFCICKNDDIYQKIFRRLAIVLLILYFLMIVVVFLQIDAPIVDRILYSGIISNGTIDYQYFE
;
A
#
# COMPACT_ATOMS: atom_id res chain seq x y z
N MET A 1 1.09 20.53 16.45
CA MET A 1 1.38 19.23 15.80
C MET A 1 0.05 18.59 15.46
N SER A 2 -0.19 18.20 14.22
CA SER A 2 -1.46 17.61 13.75
C SER A 2 -1.75 16.26 14.40
N ILE A 3 -3.01 16.04 14.78
CA ILE A 3 -3.52 14.81 15.41
C ILE A 3 -3.24 13.57 14.56
N LEU A 4 -3.39 13.67 13.23
CA LEU A 4 -3.06 12.60 12.28
C LEU A 4 -1.63 12.09 12.44
N HIS A 5 -0.68 13.02 12.59
CA HIS A 5 0.73 12.70 12.66
C HIS A 5 1.10 12.13 14.03
N ILE A 6 0.45 12.59 15.10
CA ILE A 6 0.61 12.01 16.44
C ILE A 6 0.08 10.56 16.45
N VAL A 7 -1.11 10.32 15.89
CA VAL A 7 -1.71 8.98 15.81
C VAL A 7 -0.84 8.03 14.99
N ILE A 8 -0.33 8.47 13.84
CA ILE A 8 0.53 7.63 13.00
C ILE A 8 1.89 7.41 13.66
N LEU A 9 2.54 8.44 14.24
CA LEU A 9 3.81 8.31 14.95
C LEU A 9 3.72 7.34 16.15
N LEU A 10 2.63 7.39 16.92
CA LEU A 10 2.43 6.53 18.09
C LEU A 10 2.13 5.07 17.72
N LEU A 11 1.57 4.83 16.54
CA LEU A 11 1.20 3.50 16.08
C LEU A 11 2.24 2.87 15.15
N THR A 12 3.22 3.65 14.66
CA THR A 12 4.25 3.15 13.75
C THR A 12 5.37 2.38 14.45
N TYR A 13 5.73 1.22 13.90
CA TYR A 13 6.76 0.35 14.50
C TYR A 13 7.73 -0.24 13.46
N VAL A 14 8.98 -0.47 13.87
CA VAL A 14 10.06 -1.03 13.04
C VAL A 14 10.27 -2.52 13.30
N THR A 15 10.11 -3.35 12.27
CA THR A 15 10.22 -4.80 12.36
C THR A 15 11.66 -5.25 12.07
N ARG A 16 12.56 -5.19 13.06
CA ARG A 16 13.96 -5.61 12.88
C ARG A 16 14.06 -7.14 12.84
N THR A 17 14.54 -7.72 11.74
CA THR A 17 14.93 -9.14 11.65
C THR A 17 16.26 -9.32 12.37
N GLY A 18 16.25 -9.78 13.63
CA GLY A 18 17.49 -10.12 14.33
C GLY A 18 17.42 -10.12 15.85
N ASP A 19 16.44 -9.43 16.44
CA ASP A 19 16.27 -9.42 17.90
C ASP A 19 14.78 -9.18 18.24
N VAL A 20 13.96 -10.21 18.07
CA VAL A 20 12.51 -10.03 18.04
C VAL A 20 11.91 -10.38 19.38
N ARG A 21 11.72 -9.36 20.23
CA ARG A 21 10.75 -9.45 21.34
C ARG A 21 9.45 -10.02 20.76
N ARG A 22 8.92 -11.11 21.33
CA ARG A 22 7.74 -11.85 20.82
C ARG A 22 6.57 -10.94 20.43
N PHE A 23 6.40 -9.84 21.16
CA PHE A 23 5.40 -8.80 20.88
C PHE A 23 5.54 -8.13 19.50
N ILE A 24 6.76 -7.81 19.07
CA ILE A 24 7.04 -7.16 17.77
C ILE A 24 6.66 -8.08 16.62
N LEU A 25 7.02 -9.36 16.74
CA LEU A 25 6.67 -10.38 15.75
C LEU A 25 5.15 -10.53 15.64
N ALA A 26 4.44 -10.49 16.78
CA ALA A 26 2.98 -10.57 16.81
C ALA A 26 2.34 -9.38 16.09
N LEU A 27 2.80 -8.15 16.33
CA LEU A 27 2.30 -6.96 15.62
C LEU A 27 2.57 -7.01 14.11
N TYR A 28 3.77 -7.43 13.72
CA TYR A 28 4.10 -7.61 12.30
C TYR A 28 3.20 -8.66 11.65
N ARG A 29 3.07 -9.84 12.27
CA ARG A 29 2.20 -10.92 11.78
C ARG A 29 0.75 -10.48 11.72
N PHE A 30 0.26 -9.71 12.68
CA PHE A 30 -1.12 -9.22 12.73
C PHE A 30 -1.41 -8.14 11.68
N GLY A 31 -0.48 -7.22 11.47
CA GLY A 31 -0.75 -5.99 10.73
C GLY A 31 -0.26 -5.95 9.29
N ARG A 32 0.71 -6.79 8.89
CA ARG A 32 1.29 -6.75 7.54
C ARG A 32 0.26 -7.12 6.49
N LEU A 33 0.35 -6.51 5.31
CA LEU A 33 -0.44 -6.92 4.17
C LEU A 33 0.06 -8.29 3.72
N TYR A 34 -0.76 -9.33 3.84
CA TYR A 34 -0.34 -10.71 3.57
C TYR A 34 -1.52 -11.53 3.05
N VAL A 35 -1.48 -11.80 1.75
CA VAL A 35 -2.58 -12.41 0.98
C VAL A 35 -3.12 -13.71 1.58
N PRO A 36 -2.29 -14.67 2.04
CA PRO A 36 -2.77 -15.92 2.61
C PRO A 36 -3.66 -15.74 3.85
N CYS A 37 -3.52 -14.64 4.59
CA CYS A 37 -4.39 -14.33 5.73
C CYS A 37 -5.66 -13.57 5.34
N MET A 38 -5.80 -13.12 4.10
CA MET A 38 -6.87 -12.20 3.67
C MET A 38 -7.89 -12.84 2.72
N ARG A 39 -7.57 -14.02 2.17
CA ARG A 39 -8.52 -14.85 1.42
C ARG A 39 -8.18 -16.35 1.53
N PRO A 40 -9.16 -17.24 1.34
CA PRO A 40 -8.94 -18.68 1.39
C PRO A 40 -7.94 -19.15 0.32
N THR A 41 -7.16 -20.17 0.65
CA THR A 41 -6.36 -20.90 -0.34
C THR A 41 -7.22 -21.94 -1.05
N VAL A 42 -6.94 -22.17 -2.34
CA VAL A 42 -7.57 -23.20 -3.17
C VAL A 42 -7.38 -24.61 -2.58
N ASP A 43 -8.40 -25.46 -2.70
CA ASP A 43 -8.50 -26.73 -1.95
C ASP A 43 -7.34 -27.69 -2.22
N HIS A 44 -6.88 -27.78 -3.48
CA HIS A 44 -5.77 -28.67 -3.87
C HIS A 44 -4.42 -28.27 -3.25
N ILE A 45 -4.26 -27.01 -2.84
CA ILE A 45 -3.07 -26.54 -2.14
C ILE A 45 -3.23 -26.65 -0.63
N ARG A 46 -4.45 -26.43 -0.12
CA ARG A 46 -4.76 -26.45 1.31
C ARG A 46 -4.30 -27.75 1.99
N VAL A 47 -4.48 -28.87 1.30
CA VAL A 47 -4.15 -30.22 1.80
C VAL A 47 -2.70 -30.64 1.54
N HIS A 48 -1.91 -29.84 0.82
CA HIS A 48 -0.52 -30.20 0.51
C HIS A 48 0.31 -30.23 1.82
N SER A 49 1.14 -31.26 1.94
CA SER A 49 2.02 -31.42 3.10
C SER A 49 3.25 -30.52 2.94
N VAL A 50 3.56 -29.73 3.96
CA VAL A 50 4.71 -28.82 4.01
C VAL A 50 5.44 -28.97 5.34
N PRO A 51 6.75 -28.66 5.42
CA PRO A 51 7.49 -28.66 6.68
C PRO A 51 6.86 -27.68 7.66
N CYS A 52 6.58 -28.13 8.88
CA CYS A 52 6.00 -27.29 9.90
C CYS A 52 6.99 -26.29 10.49
N LYS A 53 6.43 -25.22 11.05
CA LYS A 53 7.17 -24.27 11.89
C LYS A 53 7.12 -24.67 13.38
N THR A 54 7.35 -25.96 13.66
CA THR A 54 7.42 -26.50 15.03
C THR A 54 8.87 -26.55 15.51
N PHE A 55 9.06 -26.79 16.81
CA PHE A 55 10.39 -27.03 17.39
C PHE A 55 11.01 -28.36 16.94
N ILE A 56 10.21 -29.26 16.36
CA ILE A 56 10.63 -30.58 15.91
C ILE A 56 10.97 -30.49 14.42
N LYS A 57 12.27 -30.63 14.12
CA LYS A 57 12.77 -30.59 12.75
C LYS A 57 12.30 -31.85 12.00
N GLY A 58 11.52 -31.67 10.93
CA GLY A 58 11.04 -32.76 10.07
C GLY A 58 9.54 -33.05 10.16
N ASP A 59 8.80 -32.38 11.05
CA ASP A 59 7.35 -32.49 11.09
C ASP A 59 6.72 -31.95 9.80
N MET A 60 5.70 -32.66 9.31
CA MET A 60 4.90 -32.27 8.15
C MET A 60 3.49 -31.91 8.63
N CYS A 61 2.94 -30.81 8.11
CA CYS A 61 1.56 -30.37 8.36
C CYS A 61 0.91 -29.96 7.05
N SER A 62 -0.41 -29.84 7.07
CA SER A 62 -1.12 -29.23 5.96
C SER A 62 -0.69 -27.76 5.81
N TYR A 63 -0.65 -27.28 4.58
CA TYR A 63 -0.41 -25.88 4.27
C TYR A 63 -1.38 -24.96 5.05
N ASP A 64 -2.65 -25.36 5.18
CA ASP A 64 -3.67 -24.63 5.93
C ASP A 64 -3.30 -24.44 7.40
N ASP A 65 -2.79 -25.49 8.05
CA ASP A 65 -2.40 -25.44 9.46
C ASP A 65 -1.20 -24.53 9.68
N LEU A 66 -0.24 -24.55 8.74
CA LEU A 66 0.90 -23.63 8.75
C LEU A 66 0.44 -22.17 8.66
N ILE A 67 -0.47 -21.86 7.74
CA ILE A 67 -0.96 -20.50 7.55
C ILE A 67 -1.83 -20.05 8.72
N LYS A 68 -2.67 -20.92 9.30
CA LYS A 68 -3.45 -20.59 10.52
C LYS A 68 -2.55 -20.18 11.69
N GLN A 69 -1.36 -20.79 11.83
CA GLN A 69 -0.37 -20.41 12.84
C GLN A 69 0.27 -19.04 12.56
N GLU A 70 0.45 -18.67 11.29
CA GLU A 70 1.01 -17.36 10.90
C GLU A 70 -0.03 -16.23 10.97
N CYS A 71 -1.30 -16.52 10.69
CA CYS A 71 -2.35 -15.51 10.50
C CYS A 71 -3.12 -15.13 11.77
N PHE A 72 -3.00 -15.89 12.87
CA PHE A 72 -3.98 -15.90 13.97
C PHE A 72 -5.36 -16.38 13.51
N SER A 73 -5.90 -17.41 14.17
CA SER A 73 -7.03 -18.21 13.65
C SER A 73 -8.40 -17.50 13.68
N PHE A 74 -8.66 -16.59 14.62
CA PHE A 74 -10.04 -16.13 14.92
C PHE A 74 -10.77 -15.42 13.76
N ALA A 75 -10.03 -14.86 12.80
CA ALA A 75 -10.61 -14.20 11.62
C ALA A 75 -9.88 -14.60 10.33
N TYR A 76 -9.13 -15.71 10.38
CA TYR A 76 -8.62 -16.35 9.17
C TYR A 76 -9.79 -16.92 8.35
N PRO A 77 -9.80 -16.78 7.01
CA PRO A 77 -8.83 -16.07 6.18
C PRO A 77 -9.26 -14.64 5.83
N HIS A 78 -10.25 -14.02 6.46
CA HIS A 78 -10.84 -12.75 5.99
C HIS A 78 -10.32 -11.50 6.73
N GLN A 79 -9.00 -11.36 6.81
CA GLN A 79 -8.36 -10.32 7.63
C GLN A 79 -8.24 -8.96 6.93
N ILE A 80 -9.38 -8.36 6.60
CA ILE A 80 -9.47 -7.12 5.82
C ILE A 80 -8.82 -5.90 6.50
N TRP A 81 -8.70 -5.89 7.83
CA TRP A 81 -8.04 -4.80 8.56
C TRP A 81 -6.57 -4.61 8.14
N ARG A 82 -5.94 -5.65 7.58
CA ARG A 82 -4.57 -5.59 7.06
C ARG A 82 -4.36 -4.53 5.99
N MET A 83 -5.42 -4.14 5.27
CA MET A 83 -5.37 -3.03 4.29
C MET A 83 -5.15 -1.66 4.95
N ILE A 84 -5.51 -1.53 6.22
CA ILE A 84 -5.33 -0.32 7.01
C ILE A 84 -4.06 -0.47 7.85
N THR A 85 -3.92 -1.59 8.57
CA THR A 85 -2.83 -1.74 9.54
C THR A 85 -1.44 -1.80 8.90
N VAL A 86 -1.35 -2.14 7.61
CA VAL A 86 -0.11 -2.15 6.84
C VAL A 86 0.63 -0.81 6.89
N SER A 87 -0.08 0.31 6.94
CA SER A 87 0.52 1.65 6.90
C SER A 87 1.26 2.01 8.19
N PHE A 88 1.00 1.31 9.29
CA PHE A 88 1.68 1.54 10.55
C PHE A 88 2.99 0.74 10.66
N LEU A 89 3.13 -0.35 9.91
CA LEU A 89 4.31 -1.20 9.99
C LEU A 89 5.41 -0.70 9.05
N HIS A 90 6.66 -0.77 9.50
CA HIS A 90 7.82 -0.40 8.70
C HIS A 90 8.93 -1.44 8.86
N SER A 91 9.59 -1.77 7.75
CA SER A 91 10.61 -2.82 7.70
C SER A 91 11.91 -2.46 8.43
N ASN A 92 12.28 -1.18 8.47
CA ASN A 92 13.49 -0.68 9.13
C ASN A 92 13.33 0.81 9.51
N TRP A 93 14.30 1.35 10.25
CA TRP A 93 14.29 2.75 10.70
C TRP A 93 14.36 3.74 9.54
N LEU A 94 15.16 3.46 8.52
CA LEU A 94 15.27 4.34 7.35
C LEU A 94 13.91 4.45 6.61
N HIS A 95 13.22 3.32 6.46
CA HIS A 95 11.89 3.26 5.86
C HIS A 95 10.85 4.01 6.72
N LEU A 96 10.92 3.90 8.04
CA LEU A 96 10.05 4.69 8.93
C LEU A 96 10.31 6.19 8.79
N VAL A 97 11.58 6.61 8.93
CA VAL A 97 11.97 8.02 8.88
C VAL A 97 11.59 8.64 7.54
N SER A 98 11.83 7.96 6.41
CA SER A 98 11.48 8.48 5.09
C SER A 98 9.97 8.69 4.93
N ASN A 99 9.14 7.75 5.40
CA ASN A 99 7.69 7.90 5.39
C ASN A 99 7.22 9.03 6.30
N LEU A 100 7.78 9.15 7.51
CA LEU A 100 7.43 10.23 8.43
C LEU A 100 7.80 11.61 7.87
N SER A 101 8.99 11.74 7.26
CA SER A 101 9.40 12.98 6.60
C SER A 101 8.45 13.35 5.46
N ALA A 102 8.14 12.40 4.57
CA ALA A 102 7.20 12.62 3.48
C ALA A 102 5.80 12.98 4.00
N GLN A 103 5.35 12.30 5.06
CA GLN A 103 4.07 12.59 5.69
C GLN A 103 4.03 14.01 6.28
N LEU A 104 5.07 14.45 6.98
CA LEU A 104 5.12 15.80 7.53
C LEU A 104 5.14 16.87 6.43
N ILE A 105 5.91 16.65 5.37
CA ILE A 105 6.04 17.58 4.24
C ILE A 105 4.73 17.72 3.47
N GLN A 106 4.02 16.61 3.23
CA GLN A 106 2.80 16.60 2.41
C GLN A 106 1.53 16.76 3.24
N GLY A 107 1.44 16.06 4.36
CA GLY A 107 0.26 15.98 5.22
C GLY A 107 -0.03 17.28 5.97
N ILE A 108 0.97 17.96 6.54
CA ILE A 108 0.75 19.20 7.31
C ILE A 108 0.09 20.29 6.45
N PRO A 109 0.58 20.61 5.24
CA PRO A 109 -0.07 21.62 4.40
C PRO A 109 -1.50 21.26 4.00
N ILE A 110 -1.76 19.99 3.64
CA ILE A 110 -3.10 19.52 3.26
C ILE A 110 -4.03 19.62 4.47
N GLU A 111 -3.60 19.16 5.64
CA GLU A 111 -4.39 19.20 6.87
C GLU A 111 -4.68 20.63 7.34
N ARG A 112 -3.72 21.55 7.23
CA ARG A 112 -3.97 22.97 7.55
C ARG A 112 -4.98 23.62 6.61
N LYS A 113 -5.00 23.20 5.34
CA LYS A 113 -5.88 23.78 4.33
C LYS A 113 -7.28 23.15 4.30
N HIS A 114 -7.36 21.84 4.46
CA HIS A 114 -8.59 21.05 4.28
C HIS A 114 -9.16 20.46 5.58
N GLY A 115 -8.41 20.51 6.67
CA GLY A 115 -8.79 19.94 7.97
C GLY A 115 -8.42 18.46 8.12
N THR A 116 -8.26 18.03 9.37
CA THR A 116 -7.83 16.67 9.75
C THR A 116 -8.74 15.56 9.22
N PRO A 117 -10.09 15.63 9.32
CA PRO A 117 -10.95 14.54 8.85
C PRO A 117 -10.81 14.30 7.36
N TYR A 118 -10.66 15.38 6.58
CA TYR A 118 -10.52 15.30 5.13
C TYR A 118 -9.18 14.67 4.73
N THR A 119 -8.08 15.09 5.35
CA THR A 119 -6.76 14.49 5.13
C THR A 119 -6.73 13.01 5.52
N LEU A 120 -7.39 12.63 6.61
CA LEU A 120 -7.52 11.23 7.04
C LEU A 120 -8.22 10.37 5.99
N VAL A 121 -9.32 10.87 5.42
CA VAL A 121 -10.06 10.16 4.36
C VAL A 121 -9.17 9.95 3.13
N ILE A 122 -8.46 10.98 2.69
CA ILE A 122 -7.53 10.85 1.55
C ILE A 122 -6.44 9.83 1.86
N TYR A 123 -5.82 9.92 3.04
CA TYR A 123 -4.74 9.02 3.46
C TYR A 123 -5.19 7.56 3.45
N TRP A 124 -6.31 7.25 4.11
CA TRP A 124 -6.79 5.88 4.25
C TRP A 124 -7.34 5.28 2.96
N LEU A 125 -8.11 6.04 2.19
CA LEU A 125 -8.59 5.56 0.89
C LEU A 125 -7.41 5.31 -0.05
N SER A 126 -6.39 6.16 -0.03
CA SER A 126 -5.18 5.94 -0.82
C SER A 126 -4.40 4.71 -0.36
N GLY A 127 -4.29 4.48 0.95
CA GLY A 127 -3.71 3.25 1.51
C GLY A 127 -4.44 1.99 1.10
N MET A 128 -5.78 2.03 1.10
CA MET A 128 -6.61 0.93 0.61
C MET A 128 -6.38 0.72 -0.89
N GLY A 129 -6.43 1.78 -1.71
CA GLY A 129 -6.14 1.70 -3.14
C GLY A 129 -4.77 1.13 -3.44
N ALA A 130 -3.76 1.47 -2.65
CA ALA A 130 -2.41 0.94 -2.77
C ALA A 130 -2.32 -0.53 -2.36
N SER A 131 -2.88 -0.88 -1.21
CA SER A 131 -2.94 -2.26 -0.72
C SER A 131 -3.57 -3.18 -1.75
N LEU A 132 -4.64 -2.71 -2.38
CA LEU A 132 -5.40 -3.44 -3.38
C LEU A 132 -4.61 -3.75 -4.65
N VAL A 133 -3.91 -2.77 -5.24
CA VAL A 133 -2.99 -3.03 -6.37
C VAL A 133 -1.84 -3.92 -5.90
N GLY A 134 -1.36 -3.70 -4.68
CA GLY A 134 -0.39 -4.56 -4.02
C GLY A 134 -0.84 -6.02 -3.97
N LEU A 135 -2.08 -6.32 -3.61
CA LEU A 135 -2.61 -7.70 -3.47
C LEU A 135 -2.64 -8.48 -4.79
N ILE A 136 -2.68 -7.80 -5.95
CA ILE A 136 -2.61 -8.44 -7.27
C ILE A 136 -1.17 -8.88 -7.59
N ARG A 137 -0.17 -8.17 -7.05
CA ARG A 137 1.26 -8.33 -7.39
C ARG A 137 2.09 -8.98 -6.29
N LEU A 138 1.67 -8.83 -5.04
CA LEU A 138 2.32 -9.35 -3.86
C LEU A 138 2.13 -10.84 -3.79
N GLY A 139 3.25 -11.55 -3.73
CA GLY A 139 3.25 -12.94 -3.34
C GLY A 139 3.28 -13.18 -1.83
N SER A 140 3.87 -14.30 -1.44
CA SER A 140 3.95 -14.84 -0.07
C SER A 140 4.81 -14.04 0.92
N GLU A 141 5.40 -12.93 0.51
CA GLU A 141 6.37 -12.22 1.35
C GLU A 141 5.71 -11.11 2.20
N GLY A 142 4.51 -10.70 1.80
CA GLY A 142 3.76 -9.61 2.41
C GLY A 142 4.41 -8.24 2.24
N ALA A 143 3.70 -7.19 2.65
CA ALA A 143 4.17 -5.80 2.58
C ALA A 143 3.86 -5.02 3.86
N VAL A 144 4.63 -3.95 4.06
CA VAL A 144 4.50 -2.98 5.15
C VAL A 144 4.82 -1.58 4.62
N GLY A 145 4.24 -0.53 5.20
CA GLY A 145 4.64 0.85 4.99
C GLY A 145 3.49 1.79 4.64
N ALA A 146 3.61 3.04 5.08
CA ALA A 146 2.66 4.12 4.80
C ALA A 146 2.74 4.66 3.36
N SER A 147 3.75 4.24 2.58
CA SER A 147 4.12 4.89 1.32
C SER A 147 2.99 4.93 0.29
N GLY A 148 2.11 3.91 0.25
CA GLY A 148 0.90 3.95 -0.59
C GLY A 148 -0.07 5.07 -0.23
N CYS A 149 -0.29 5.32 1.06
CA CYS A 149 -1.09 6.44 1.55
C CYS A 149 -0.47 7.78 1.14
N LEU A 150 0.85 7.89 1.26
CA LEU A 150 1.61 9.10 0.96
C LEU A 150 1.59 9.44 -0.53
N HIS A 151 1.72 8.47 -1.43
CA HIS A 151 1.60 8.71 -2.87
C HIS A 151 0.21 9.26 -3.27
N GLY A 152 -0.84 8.86 -2.55
CA GLY A 152 -2.16 9.47 -2.74
C GLY A 152 -2.28 10.89 -2.20
N LEU A 153 -1.81 11.16 -0.98
CA LEU A 153 -1.73 12.54 -0.46
C LEU A 153 -0.93 13.45 -1.38
N MET A 154 0.16 12.93 -1.92
CA MET A 154 1.05 13.61 -2.83
C MET A 154 0.37 14.00 -4.14
N LEU A 155 -0.32 13.06 -4.81
CA LEU A 155 -1.02 13.38 -6.06
C LEU A 155 -2.23 14.28 -5.81
N PHE A 156 -2.92 14.11 -4.68
CA PHE A 156 -3.94 15.07 -4.22
C PHE A 156 -3.35 16.48 -4.06
N PHE A 157 -2.16 16.60 -3.47
CA PHE A 157 -1.51 17.88 -3.25
C PHE A 157 -1.05 18.53 -4.56
N ILE A 158 -0.55 17.75 -5.51
CA ILE A 158 -0.24 18.22 -6.86
C ILE A 158 -1.51 18.79 -7.52
N MET A 159 -2.64 18.09 -7.42
CA MET A 159 -3.92 18.57 -7.98
C MET A 159 -4.39 19.88 -7.34
N ASP A 160 -4.23 20.03 -6.01
CA ASP A 160 -4.50 21.28 -5.31
C ASP A 160 -3.63 22.42 -5.86
N ARG A 161 -2.31 22.19 -5.97
CA ARG A 161 -1.36 23.20 -6.45
C ARG A 161 -1.55 23.57 -7.91
N LEU A 162 -1.85 22.61 -8.78
CA LEU A 162 -2.15 22.87 -10.20
C LEU A 162 -3.38 23.76 -10.35
N SER A 163 -4.44 23.46 -9.59
CA SER A 163 -5.68 24.24 -9.59
C SER A 163 -5.41 25.68 -9.12
N ALA A 164 -4.56 25.83 -8.11
CA ALA A 164 -4.26 27.12 -7.51
C ALA A 164 -3.24 27.97 -8.32
N LEU A 165 -2.28 27.33 -9.02
CA LEU A 165 -1.44 27.97 -10.04
C LEU A 165 -2.28 28.58 -11.15
N LYS A 166 -3.27 27.82 -11.64
CA LYS A 166 -4.19 28.30 -12.68
C LYS A 166 -5.07 29.45 -12.20
N ALA A 167 -5.44 29.46 -10.92
CA ALA A 167 -6.14 30.57 -10.29
C ALA A 167 -5.26 31.82 -10.06
N LYS A 168 -3.99 31.83 -10.49
CA LYS A 168 -2.99 32.90 -10.27
C LYS A 168 -2.70 33.20 -8.79
N HIS A 169 -2.94 32.24 -7.88
CA HIS A 169 -2.78 32.44 -6.43
C HIS A 169 -1.35 32.21 -5.90
N GLY A 170 -0.31 32.49 -6.71
CA GLY A 170 1.08 32.58 -6.21
C GLY A 170 1.66 31.29 -5.60
N TYR A 171 1.63 30.17 -6.33
CA TYR A 171 2.26 28.92 -5.90
C TYR A 171 3.59 28.67 -6.62
N ASP A 172 4.52 28.04 -5.91
CA ASP A 172 5.86 27.74 -6.39
C ASP A 172 5.85 26.52 -7.34
N ARG A 173 6.16 26.74 -8.62
CA ARG A 173 6.28 25.68 -9.63
C ARG A 173 7.37 24.68 -9.25
N VAL A 174 8.40 25.11 -8.52
CA VAL A 174 9.47 24.24 -8.01
C VAL A 174 8.90 23.20 -7.08
N PHE A 175 7.95 23.57 -6.20
CA PHE A 175 7.31 22.61 -5.31
C PHE A 175 6.57 21.49 -6.07
N ILE A 176 5.81 21.84 -7.11
CA ILE A 176 5.11 20.83 -7.93
C ILE A 176 6.12 19.91 -8.61
N ILE A 177 7.20 20.45 -9.17
CA ILE A 177 8.26 19.68 -9.81
C ILE A 177 8.90 18.73 -8.79
N LEU A 178 9.23 19.21 -7.59
CA LEU A 178 9.80 18.39 -6.53
C LEU A 178 8.86 17.25 -6.13
N GLN A 179 7.55 17.51 -6.01
CA GLN A 179 6.59 16.43 -5.79
C GLN A 179 6.62 15.46 -6.98
N LEU A 180 6.48 15.90 -8.22
CA LEU A 180 6.54 14.98 -9.37
C LEU A 180 7.82 14.14 -9.40
N VAL A 181 8.97 14.71 -9.04
CA VAL A 181 10.23 13.98 -8.86
C VAL A 181 10.09 12.93 -7.77
N PHE A 182 9.64 13.27 -6.56
CA PHE A 182 9.46 12.29 -5.48
C PHE A 182 8.43 11.19 -5.82
N LEU A 183 7.45 11.45 -6.69
CA LEU A 183 6.41 10.49 -7.09
C LEU A 183 6.99 9.46 -8.05
N LEU A 184 7.87 9.92 -8.95
CA LEU A 184 8.44 9.13 -10.03
C LEU A 184 9.79 8.50 -9.66
N LEU A 185 10.53 9.11 -8.72
CA LEU A 185 11.85 8.68 -8.28
C LEU A 185 11.89 7.19 -7.86
N PRO A 186 10.92 6.66 -7.09
CA PRO A 186 10.92 5.23 -6.75
C PRO A 186 10.94 4.34 -7.99
N TYR A 187 10.17 4.65 -9.02
CA TYR A 187 10.11 3.86 -10.26
C TYR A 187 11.40 3.97 -11.08
N VAL A 188 11.99 5.17 -11.14
CA VAL A 188 13.26 5.39 -11.84
C VAL A 188 14.39 4.63 -11.15
N VAL A 189 14.53 4.78 -9.84
CA VAL A 189 15.60 4.13 -9.05
C VAL A 189 15.53 2.62 -9.16
N THR A 190 14.33 2.03 -9.14
CA THR A 190 14.19 0.57 -9.20
C THR A 190 14.25 0.00 -10.61
N SER A 191 13.86 0.77 -11.63
CA SER A 191 14.08 0.40 -13.03
C SER A 191 15.57 0.44 -13.43
N ALA A 192 16.38 1.26 -12.74
CA ALA A 192 17.80 1.47 -13.03
C ALA A 192 18.76 0.47 -12.37
N ALA A 193 18.25 -0.60 -11.71
CA ALA A 193 19.05 -1.64 -11.07
C ALA A 193 20.08 -1.17 -10.01
N LEU A 194 19.90 0.02 -9.41
CA LEU A 194 20.75 0.53 -8.34
C LEU A 194 20.23 0.09 -6.97
N ILE A 195 20.82 -1.00 -6.45
CA ILE A 195 21.11 -1.32 -5.04
C ILE A 195 20.11 -0.78 -3.99
N ILE A 196 18.83 -1.04 -4.14
CA ILE A 196 17.91 -1.03 -2.99
C ILE A 196 17.11 -2.33 -3.04
N GLN A 197 17.67 -3.40 -2.46
CA GLN A 197 16.99 -4.66 -2.19
C GLN A 197 15.87 -4.52 -1.13
N HIS A 198 15.22 -3.36 -1.01
CA HIS A 198 14.06 -3.18 -0.16
C HIS A 198 12.83 -3.53 -0.97
N ARG A 199 12.15 -4.59 -0.53
CA ARG A 199 10.98 -5.22 -1.18
C ARG A 199 9.77 -4.29 -1.16
N VAL A 200 9.84 -3.20 -1.92
CA VAL A 200 8.77 -2.23 -2.11
C VAL A 200 8.06 -2.62 -3.39
N VAL A 201 6.76 -2.92 -3.30
CA VAL A 201 5.96 -3.17 -4.50
C VAL A 201 5.56 -1.81 -5.07
N HIS A 202 6.36 -1.31 -6.02
CA HIS A 202 6.15 -0.02 -6.67
C HIS A 202 4.76 0.10 -7.29
N ASP A 203 4.23 -1.00 -7.82
CA ASP A 203 2.87 -1.05 -8.37
C ASP A 203 1.80 -0.64 -7.35
N ALA A 204 2.00 -0.95 -6.06
CA ALA A 204 1.08 -0.54 -5.00
C ALA A 204 1.02 1.00 -4.87
N HIS A 205 2.10 1.71 -5.14
CA HIS A 205 2.12 3.18 -5.08
C HIS A 205 1.23 3.81 -6.16
N VAL A 206 1.09 3.17 -7.33
CA VAL A 206 0.17 3.62 -8.40
C VAL A 206 -1.27 3.63 -7.90
N GLY A 207 -1.69 2.58 -7.20
CA GLY A 207 -3.05 2.47 -6.67
C GLY A 207 -3.39 3.59 -5.68
N GLY A 208 -2.45 3.94 -4.80
CA GLY A 208 -2.61 5.06 -3.88
C GLY A 208 -2.64 6.41 -4.58
N ALA A 209 -1.72 6.64 -5.52
CA ALA A 209 -1.69 7.85 -6.34
C ALA A 209 -3.02 8.04 -7.10
N PHE A 210 -3.54 7.00 -7.73
CA PHE A 210 -4.79 7.05 -8.50
C PHE A 210 -5.99 7.48 -7.64
N VAL A 211 -6.09 6.99 -6.41
CA VAL A 211 -7.13 7.45 -5.46
C VAL A 211 -6.95 8.93 -5.14
N GLY A 212 -5.72 9.36 -4.83
CA GLY A 212 -5.38 10.77 -4.61
C GLY A 212 -5.75 11.68 -5.78
N PHE A 213 -5.54 11.21 -7.01
CA PHE A 213 -5.91 11.90 -8.25
C PHE A 213 -7.43 12.07 -8.36
N LEU A 214 -8.20 10.99 -8.19
CA LEU A 214 -9.67 11.05 -8.26
C LEU A 214 -10.26 11.96 -7.17
N LEU A 215 -9.74 11.88 -5.95
CA LEU A 215 -10.12 12.79 -4.86
C LEU A 215 -9.72 14.24 -5.15
N GLY A 216 -8.59 14.46 -5.83
CA GLY A 216 -8.15 15.77 -6.31
C GLY A 216 -9.09 16.34 -7.38
N ILE A 217 -9.50 15.53 -8.37
CA ILE A 217 -10.51 15.93 -9.35
C ILE A 217 -11.83 16.25 -8.65
N HIS A 218 -12.25 15.42 -7.70
CA HIS A 218 -13.47 15.68 -6.94
C HIS A 218 -13.40 17.00 -6.14
N ALA A 219 -12.25 17.31 -5.54
CA ALA A 219 -12.08 18.52 -4.75
C ALA A 219 -11.99 19.79 -5.62
N PHE A 220 -11.23 19.73 -6.71
CA PHE A 220 -10.76 20.91 -7.43
C PHE A 220 -11.18 20.99 -8.91
N GLY A 221 -11.78 19.92 -9.44
CA GLY A 221 -12.04 19.80 -10.88
C GLY A 221 -10.83 19.34 -11.67
N LEU A 222 -10.99 19.23 -13.00
CA LEU A 222 -9.89 18.83 -13.88
C LEU A 222 -9.00 20.06 -14.16
N PRO A 223 -7.71 20.02 -13.81
CA PRO A 223 -6.83 21.16 -13.97
C PRO A 223 -6.40 21.37 -15.42
N LEU A 224 -6.82 20.56 -16.41
CA LEU A 224 -6.45 20.72 -17.82
C LEU A 224 -7.39 21.63 -18.62
N PHE A 225 -8.70 21.62 -18.31
CA PHE A 225 -9.69 22.46 -18.99
C PHE A 225 -9.67 23.89 -18.44
N CYS A 226 -10.12 24.84 -19.28
CA CYS A 226 -9.97 26.29 -19.09
C CYS A 226 -10.62 26.79 -17.79
N ILE A 227 -10.16 27.95 -17.31
CA ILE A 227 -10.71 28.66 -16.15
C ILE A 227 -12.18 29.01 -16.46
N CYS A 228 -13.09 28.18 -15.99
CA CYS A 228 -14.46 28.58 -15.83
C CYS A 228 -14.77 28.42 -14.35
N LYS A 229 -15.49 29.39 -13.79
CA LYS A 229 -15.94 29.44 -12.40
C LYS A 229 -16.33 28.05 -11.89
N ASN A 230 -16.30 27.85 -10.56
CA ASN A 230 -16.81 26.66 -9.87
C ASN A 230 -18.21 26.17 -10.35
N ASP A 231 -18.93 27.04 -11.08
CA ASP A 231 -20.22 26.79 -11.71
C ASP A 231 -20.22 26.17 -13.11
N ASP A 232 -19.07 25.95 -13.75
CA ASP A 232 -19.01 25.27 -15.05
C ASP A 232 -19.61 23.85 -14.96
N ILE A 233 -20.57 23.56 -15.83
CA ILE A 233 -21.22 22.27 -15.94
C ILE A 233 -20.22 21.13 -16.17
N TYR A 234 -19.15 21.35 -16.94
CA TYR A 234 -18.12 20.34 -17.20
C TYR A 234 -17.34 20.00 -15.94
N GLN A 235 -16.98 21.01 -15.12
CA GLN A 235 -16.30 20.78 -13.85
C GLN A 235 -17.21 20.03 -12.87
N LYS A 236 -18.50 20.37 -12.80
CA LYS A 236 -19.50 19.61 -12.02
C LYS A 236 -19.60 18.15 -12.48
N ILE A 237 -19.60 17.89 -13.79
CA ILE A 237 -19.60 16.54 -14.35
C ILE A 237 -18.32 15.78 -13.95
N PHE A 238 -17.13 16.34 -14.16
CA PHE A 238 -15.87 15.68 -13.80
C PHE A 238 -15.78 15.36 -12.30
N ARG A 239 -16.23 16.27 -11.43
CA ARG A 239 -16.24 16.06 -9.97
C ARG A 239 -17.16 14.91 -9.56
N ARG A 240 -18.31 14.74 -10.22
CA ARG A 240 -19.23 13.62 -10.00
C ARG A 240 -18.68 12.33 -10.59
N LEU A 241 -18.14 12.39 -11.80
CA LEU A 241 -17.53 11.25 -12.47
C LEU A 241 -16.36 10.70 -11.66
N ALA A 242 -15.55 11.55 -11.03
CA ALA A 242 -14.46 11.13 -10.16
C ALA A 242 -14.93 10.26 -8.98
N ILE A 243 -16.09 10.58 -8.37
CA ILE A 243 -16.68 9.75 -7.31
C ILE A 243 -17.19 8.43 -7.88
N VAL A 244 -17.86 8.44 -9.03
CA VAL A 244 -18.32 7.22 -9.69
C VAL A 244 -17.12 6.32 -10.01
N LEU A 245 -16.05 6.86 -10.59
CA LEU A 245 -14.83 6.13 -10.89
C LEU A 245 -14.14 5.61 -9.63
N LEU A 246 -14.16 6.37 -8.53
CA LEU A 246 -13.60 5.92 -7.25
C LEU A 246 -14.38 4.74 -6.68
N ILE A 247 -15.71 4.80 -6.73
CA ILE A 247 -16.59 3.69 -6.32
C ILE A 247 -16.34 2.47 -7.22
N LEU A 248 -16.33 2.65 -8.54
CA LEU A 248 -16.05 1.58 -9.49
C LEU A 248 -14.66 0.98 -9.28
N TYR A 249 -13.64 1.79 -8.99
CA TYR A 249 -12.30 1.33 -8.67
C TYR A 249 -12.31 0.42 -7.44
N PHE A 250 -12.93 0.85 -6.34
CA PHE A 250 -13.02 0.00 -5.14
C PHE A 250 -13.89 -1.25 -5.36
N LEU A 251 -15.01 -1.14 -6.08
CA LEU A 251 -15.87 -2.29 -6.40
C LEU A 251 -15.15 -3.30 -7.29
N MET A 252 -14.55 -2.84 -8.39
CA MET A 252 -13.78 -3.68 -9.30
C MET A 252 -12.69 -4.41 -8.54
N ILE A 253 -12.00 -3.74 -7.62
CA ILE A 253 -10.90 -4.41 -6.93
C ILE A 253 -11.39 -5.35 -5.82
N VAL A 254 -12.50 -5.06 -5.14
CA VAL A 254 -13.13 -6.06 -4.25
C VAL A 254 -13.52 -7.30 -5.04
N VAL A 255 -14.10 -7.13 -6.23
CA VAL A 255 -14.45 -8.24 -7.13
C VAL A 255 -13.20 -9.01 -7.57
N VAL A 256 -12.17 -8.32 -8.04
CA VAL A 256 -10.88 -8.91 -8.44
C VAL A 256 -10.22 -9.65 -7.27
N PHE A 257 -10.24 -9.08 -6.06
CA PHE A 257 -9.68 -9.70 -4.87
C PHE A 257 -10.39 -11.02 -4.50
N LEU A 258 -11.71 -11.06 -4.69
CA LEU A 258 -12.55 -12.24 -4.44
C LEU A 258 -12.50 -13.27 -5.59
N GLN A 259 -12.25 -12.84 -6.83
CA GLN A 259 -12.34 -13.70 -8.02
C GLN A 259 -11.00 -14.19 -8.56
N ILE A 260 -9.92 -13.42 -8.38
CA ILE A 260 -8.59 -13.91 -8.72
C ILE A 260 -8.26 -14.97 -7.67
N ASP A 261 -8.35 -16.25 -8.06
CA ASP A 261 -7.60 -17.32 -7.42
C ASP A 261 -6.22 -16.76 -7.20
N ALA A 262 -5.74 -16.75 -5.95
CA ALA A 262 -4.44 -16.17 -5.69
C ALA A 262 -3.48 -16.71 -6.74
N PRO A 263 -2.81 -15.87 -7.57
CA PRO A 263 -1.61 -16.37 -8.19
C PRO A 263 -0.81 -16.84 -6.99
N ILE A 264 -0.68 -18.17 -6.89
CA ILE A 264 0.00 -18.85 -5.81
C ILE A 264 1.44 -18.43 -6.00
N VAL A 265 1.80 -17.25 -5.52
CA VAL A 265 3.20 -16.88 -5.34
C VAL A 265 3.54 -17.30 -3.93
N ASP A 266 3.15 -18.53 -3.58
CA ASP A 266 3.77 -19.21 -2.47
C ASP A 266 5.07 -19.76 -3.01
N ARG A 267 6.13 -18.96 -2.80
CA ARG A 267 7.51 -19.37 -3.00
C ARG A 267 7.78 -20.68 -2.22
N ILE A 268 7.02 -20.93 -1.16
CA ILE A 268 7.00 -22.15 -0.33
C ILE A 268 6.51 -23.39 -1.10
N LEU A 269 5.48 -23.27 -1.95
CA LEU A 269 4.98 -24.36 -2.79
C LEU A 269 5.84 -24.52 -4.04
N TYR A 270 6.21 -23.42 -4.70
CA TYR A 270 7.05 -23.49 -5.90
C TYR A 270 8.49 -23.93 -5.60
N SER A 271 9.05 -23.66 -4.41
CA SER A 271 10.34 -24.23 -4.01
C SER A 271 10.25 -25.74 -3.70
N GLY A 272 9.08 -26.25 -3.34
CA GLY A 272 8.83 -27.69 -3.16
C GLY A 272 8.50 -28.43 -4.45
N ILE A 273 7.82 -27.78 -5.40
CA ILE A 273 7.40 -28.37 -6.69
C ILE A 273 8.56 -28.37 -7.71
N ILE A 274 9.53 -27.45 -7.61
CA ILE A 274 10.71 -27.37 -8.49
C ILE A 274 11.85 -28.33 -8.04
N SER A 275 11.68 -29.14 -7.00
CA SER A 275 12.70 -30.11 -6.56
C SER A 275 12.67 -31.46 -7.29
N ASN A 276 12.02 -31.56 -8.45
CA ASN A 276 12.06 -32.74 -9.32
C ASN A 276 12.99 -32.52 -10.52
N GLY A 277 14.23 -32.13 -10.25
CA GLY A 277 15.27 -32.20 -11.26
C GLY A 277 16.58 -31.57 -10.86
N THR A 278 16.65 -30.24 -10.90
CA THR A 278 17.84 -29.40 -10.61
C THR A 278 17.47 -27.97 -11.00
N ILE A 279 17.51 -26.99 -10.09
CA ILE A 279 17.68 -25.57 -10.45
C ILE A 279 18.55 -24.84 -9.42
N ASP A 280 19.42 -24.02 -10.00
CA ASP A 280 20.53 -23.20 -9.56
C ASP A 280 20.25 -22.23 -8.40
N TYR A 281 21.19 -22.17 -7.45
CA TYR A 281 21.20 -21.26 -6.31
C TYR A 281 22.10 -20.06 -6.64
N GLN A 282 21.59 -19.06 -7.35
CA GLN A 282 22.38 -17.84 -7.63
C GLN A 282 21.82 -16.51 -7.12
N TYR A 283 20.73 -16.50 -6.33
CA TYR A 283 20.16 -15.23 -5.84
C TYR A 283 19.81 -15.22 -4.34
N PHE A 284 20.71 -15.75 -3.51
CA PHE A 284 20.62 -15.62 -2.06
C PHE A 284 21.97 -15.25 -1.43
N GLU A 285 22.47 -14.06 -1.77
CA GLU A 285 23.29 -13.19 -0.92
C GLU A 285 22.72 -11.77 -0.92
#